data_AF-A0A8B0SS45-F1
#
_entry.id   AF-A0A8B0SS45-F1
#
_cell.length_a   1.000
_cell.length_b   1.000
_cell.length_c   1.000
_cell.angle_alpha   90.00
_cell.angle_beta   90.00
_cell.angle_gamma   90.00
#
_symmetry.space_group_name_H-M   'P 1'
#
loop_
_entity.id
_entity.type
_entity.pdbx_description
1 polymer ?
#
loop_
_entity_poly.entity_id
_entity_poly.type
_entity_poly.pdbx_seq_one_letter_code
_entity_poly.pdbx_strand_id
1 'polypeptide(L)'
;MYTYLASLPKDPAPISMKRFRDRLRLTSPVASQNMIIRRSLKELEQIGYLQYREEKIGRSIKFHILKRSPSLDAKKTISVPAAHNPADDDALIHKLKNAEGCRLLRN
;
A
#
# COMPACT_ATOMS: atom_id res chain seq x y z
N MET A 1 -5.99 -5.68 -0.52
CA MET A 1 -4.78 -5.85 0.32
C MET A 1 -5.01 -6.84 1.46
N TYR A 2 -6.01 -6.61 2.32
CA TYR A 2 -6.34 -7.46 3.47
C TYR A 2 -6.36 -8.97 3.16
N THR A 3 -7.14 -9.40 2.16
CA THR A 3 -7.26 -10.82 1.78
C THR A 3 -5.94 -11.47 1.40
N TYR A 4 -5.07 -10.72 0.71
CA TYR A 4 -3.75 -11.21 0.33
C TYR A 4 -2.85 -11.39 1.56
N LEU A 5 -2.89 -10.47 2.52
CA LEU A 5 -2.11 -10.59 3.77
C LEU A 5 -2.66 -11.71 4.67
N ALA A 6 -3.98 -11.91 4.69
CA ALA A 6 -4.63 -12.97 5.46
C ALA A 6 -4.29 -14.37 4.92
N SER A 7 -4.07 -14.52 3.61
CA SER A 7 -3.75 -15.82 3.00
C SER A 7 -2.27 -16.22 3.10
N LEU A 8 -1.40 -15.36 3.63
CA LEU A 8 0.01 -15.70 3.81
C LEU A 8 0.22 -16.69 4.98
N PRO A 9 1.24 -17.57 4.92
CA PRO A 9 1.62 -18.43 6.05
C PRO A 9 2.05 -17.59 7.26
N LYS A 10 2.03 -18.16 8.48
CA LYS A 10 2.31 -17.45 9.75
C LYS A 10 3.54 -16.54 9.69
N ASP A 11 4.64 -17.07 9.16
CA ASP A 11 5.93 -16.38 8.98
C ASP A 11 6.26 -16.26 7.49
N PRO A 12 5.74 -15.21 6.81
CA PRO A 12 5.96 -15.06 5.38
C PRO A 12 7.35 -14.50 5.09
N ALA A 13 7.92 -14.93 3.96
CA ALA A 13 9.11 -14.29 3.41
C ALA A 13 8.86 -12.78 3.15
N PRO A 14 9.91 -11.92 3.24
CA PRO A 14 9.77 -10.49 3.02
C PRO A 14 9.16 -10.18 1.66
N ILE A 15 8.16 -9.29 1.64
CA ILE A 15 7.37 -8.98 0.45
C ILE A 15 7.97 -7.77 -0.23
N SER A 16 8.24 -7.84 -1.53
CA SER A 16 8.72 -6.69 -2.29
C SER A 16 7.56 -5.83 -2.79
N MET A 17 7.83 -4.56 -3.09
CA MET A 17 6.86 -3.68 -3.74
C MET A 17 6.33 -4.27 -5.05
N LYS A 18 7.20 -4.90 -5.86
CA LYS A 18 6.80 -5.60 -7.09
C LYS A 18 5.78 -6.71 -6.80
N ARG A 19 6.04 -7.54 -5.79
CA ARG A 19 5.14 -8.65 -5.41
C ARG A 19 3.75 -8.15 -5.00
N PHE A 20 3.66 -7.02 -4.30
CA PHE A 20 2.37 -6.40 -4.03
C PHE A 20 1.65 -5.94 -5.30
N ARG A 21 2.35 -5.24 -6.21
CA ARG A 21 1.77 -4.80 -7.49
C ARG A 21 1.21 -5.97 -8.31
N ASP A 22 2.02 -7.02 -8.47
CA ASP A 22 1.64 -8.22 -9.24
C ASP A 22 0.40 -8.91 -8.64
N ARG A 23 0.26 -8.89 -7.32
CA ARG A 23 -0.85 -9.57 -6.60
C ARG A 23 -2.11 -8.74 -6.51
N LEU A 24 -1.99 -7.42 -6.40
CA LEU A 24 -3.12 -6.52 -6.26
C LEU A 24 -3.76 -6.15 -7.61
N ARG A 25 -3.16 -6.57 -8.74
CA ARG A 25 -3.66 -6.37 -10.12
C ARG A 25 -4.14 -4.93 -10.36
N LEU A 26 -3.36 -3.96 -9.87
CA LEU A 26 -3.68 -2.54 -10.00
C LEU A 26 -3.43 -2.08 -11.44
N THR A 27 -4.34 -1.30 -12.00
CA THR A 27 -4.26 -0.77 -13.38
C THR A 27 -3.60 0.60 -13.49
N SER A 28 -3.21 1.19 -12.35
CA SER A 28 -2.63 2.54 -12.26
C SER A 28 -1.13 2.58 -12.57
N PRO A 29 -0.52 3.76 -12.79
CA PRO A 29 0.94 3.87 -12.95
C PRO A 29 1.71 3.34 -11.74
N VAL A 30 2.93 2.83 -11.95
CA VAL A 30 3.75 2.21 -10.88
C VAL A 30 3.95 3.13 -9.68
N ALA A 31 4.13 4.43 -9.89
CA ALA A 31 4.25 5.40 -8.81
C ALA A 31 2.98 5.47 -7.94
N SER A 32 1.80 5.56 -8.57
CA SER A 32 0.50 5.54 -7.90
C SER A 32 0.30 4.24 -7.14
N GLN A 33 0.60 3.09 -7.77
CA GLN A 33 0.50 1.78 -7.13
C GLN A 33 1.35 1.72 -5.85
N ASN A 34 2.60 2.20 -5.91
CA ASN A 34 3.49 2.21 -4.75
C ASN A 34 2.95 3.09 -3.62
N MET A 35 2.33 4.23 -3.94
CA MET A 35 1.70 5.10 -2.94
C MET A 35 0.48 4.43 -2.29
N ILE A 36 -0.41 3.87 -3.11
CA ILE A 36 -1.61 3.15 -2.64
C ILE A 36 -1.20 1.98 -1.73
N ILE A 37 -0.21 1.18 -2.14
CA ILE A 37 0.31 0.06 -1.34
C ILE A 37 0.79 0.55 0.03
N ARG A 38 1.61 1.60 0.08
CA ARG A 38 2.11 2.15 1.36
C ARG A 38 0.99 2.70 2.23
N ARG A 39 0.02 3.41 1.64
CA ARG A 39 -1.14 3.94 2.35
C ARG A 39 -1.95 2.81 2.97
N SER A 40 -2.31 1.80 2.19
CA SER A 40 -3.07 0.65 2.68
C SER A 40 -2.33 -0.14 3.77
N LEU A 41 -0.99 -0.28 3.69
CA LEU A 41 -0.22 -0.92 4.76
C LEU A 41 -0.28 -0.12 6.07
N LYS A 42 -0.17 1.22 5.99
CA LYS A 42 -0.31 2.10 7.15
C LYS A 42 -1.70 2.07 7.75
N GLU A 43 -2.75 2.06 6.93
CA GLU A 43 -4.13 1.95 7.41
C GLU A 43 -4.33 0.65 8.20
N LEU A 44 -3.82 -0.47 7.67
CA LEU A 44 -3.87 -1.76 8.35
C LEU A 44 -3.09 -1.79 9.67
N GLU A 45 -1.96 -1.08 9.75
CA GLU A 45 -1.24 -0.88 11.01
C GLU A 45 -2.01 0.02 11.98
N GLN A 46 -2.62 1.09 11.45
CA GLN A 46 -3.39 2.03 12.25
C GLN A 46 -4.60 1.38 12.91
N ILE A 47 -5.29 0.46 12.24
CA ILE A 47 -6.44 -0.28 12.81
C ILE A 47 -6.04 -1.48 13.69
N GLY A 48 -4.73 -1.68 13.92
CA GLY A 48 -4.20 -2.77 14.74
C GLY A 48 -4.19 -4.14 14.05
N TYR A 49 -4.50 -4.20 12.75
CA TYR A 49 -4.48 -5.47 12.01
C TYR A 49 -3.05 -5.96 11.74
N LEU A 50 -2.13 -5.06 11.41
CA LEU A 50 -0.81 -5.41 10.90
C LEU A 50 0.30 -4.73 11.70
N GLN A 51 1.35 -5.48 12.03
CA GLN A 51 2.63 -4.90 12.41
C GLN A 51 3.67 -5.27 11.35
N TYR A 52 4.35 -4.28 10.78
CA TYR A 52 5.33 -4.51 9.73
C TYR A 52 6.54 -3.59 9.85
N ARG A 53 7.63 -3.94 9.16
CA ARG A 53 8.82 -3.10 9.00
C ARG A 53 9.15 -2.92 7.52
N GLU A 54 9.43 -1.68 7.13
CA GLU A 54 9.98 -1.37 5.80
C GLU A 54 11.52 -1.36 5.88
N GLU A 55 12.17 -2.10 4.98
CA GLU A 55 13.61 -2.17 4.88
C GLU A 55 14.05 -1.87 3.45
N LYS A 56 14.97 -0.91 3.31
CA LYS A 56 15.58 -0.58 2.01
C LYS A 56 16.86 -1.38 1.84
N ILE A 57 16.89 -2.25 0.83
CA ILE A 57 18.04 -3.07 0.46
C ILE A 57 18.51 -2.62 -0.92
N GLY A 58 19.58 -1.84 -0.96
CA GLY A 58 20.07 -1.20 -2.18
C GLY A 58 19.02 -0.30 -2.83
N ARG A 59 18.60 -0.66 -4.05
CA ARG A 59 17.54 0.05 -4.82
C ARG A 59 16.14 -0.52 -4.59
N SER A 60 16.01 -1.59 -3.81
CA SER A 60 14.75 -2.29 -3.58
C SER A 60 14.25 -2.07 -2.16
N ILE A 61 12.94 -2.23 -1.98
CA ILE A 61 12.26 -2.09 -0.69
C ILE A 61 11.54 -3.39 -0.40
N LYS A 62 11.75 -3.91 0.82
CA LYS A 62 11.11 -5.12 1.33
C LYS A 62 10.28 -4.77 2.57
N PHE A 63 9.15 -5.46 2.70
CA PHE A 63 8.23 -5.35 3.81
C PHE A 63 8.27 -6.65 4.59
N HIS A 64 8.70 -6.57 5.84
CA HIS A 64 8.71 -7.69 6.79
C HIS A 64 7.42 -7.65 7.59
N ILE A 65 6.62 -8.71 7.49
CA ILE A 65 5.36 -8.82 8.24
C ILE A 65 5.67 -9.46 9.58
N LEU A 66 5.60 -8.68 10.66
CA LEU A 66 5.98 -9.12 12.01
C LEU A 66 4.81 -9.80 12.72
N LYS A 67 3.60 -9.24 12.60
CA LYS A 67 2.38 -9.77 13.22
C LYS A 67 1.15 -9.44 12.39
N ARG A 68 0.18 -10.35 12.39
CA ARG A 68 -1.18 -10.13 11.88
C ARG A 68 -2.18 -10.48 12.99
N SER A 69 -3.10 -9.57 13.27
CA SER A 69 -4.14 -9.73 14.27
C SER A 69 -5.50 -9.88 13.57
N PRO A 70 -6.15 -11.06 13.61
CA PRO A 70 -7.46 -11.25 12.99
C PRO A 70 -8.59 -10.48 13.72
N SER A 71 -8.36 -10.07 14.96
CA SER A 71 -9.26 -9.18 15.70
C SER A 71 -8.71 -7.75 15.63
N LEU A 72 -9.53 -6.83 15.13
CA LEU A 72 -9.20 -5.40 15.10
C LEU A 72 -9.21 -4.89 16.55
N ASP A 73 -8.16 -4.18 16.95
CA ASP A 73 -8.10 -3.57 18.28
C ASP A 73 -9.23 -2.53 18.40
N ALA A 74 -10.34 -2.91 19.04
CA ALA A 74 -11.51 -2.05 19.28
C ALA A 74 -11.20 -0.80 20.12
N LYS A 75 -9.96 -0.66 20.59
CA LYS A 75 -9.50 0.34 21.56
C LYS A 75 -9.04 1.64 20.90
N LYS A 76 -8.90 1.67 19.58
CA LYS A 76 -8.54 2.87 18.85
C LYS A 76 -9.81 3.47 18.25
N THR A 77 -10.32 4.55 18.85
CA THR A 77 -11.28 5.43 18.19
C THR A 77 -10.64 5.90 16.89
N ILE A 78 -11.01 5.26 15.78
CA ILE A 78 -10.49 5.59 14.47
C ILE A 78 -11.14 6.92 14.11
N SER A 79 -10.39 8.01 14.14
CA SER A 79 -10.65 9.13 13.24
C SER A 79 -10.32 8.61 11.84
N VAL A 80 -11.19 7.77 11.27
CA VAL A 80 -11.15 7.57 9.83
C VAL A 80 -11.42 8.97 9.32
N PRO A 81 -10.53 9.63 8.56
CA PRO A 81 -10.98 10.78 7.79
C PRO A 81 -12.17 10.29 6.98
N ALA A 82 -13.35 10.77 7.36
CA ALA A 82 -14.60 10.32 6.79
C ALA A 82 -14.51 10.53 5.27
N ALA A 83 -14.83 9.47 4.52
CA ALA A 83 -14.77 9.37 3.06
C ALA A 83 -13.37 9.44 2.43
N HIS A 84 -12.70 8.27 2.32
CA HIS A 84 -11.81 8.05 1.18
C HIS A 84 -12.69 7.46 0.07
N ASN A 85 -13.13 8.31 -0.86
CA ASN A 85 -13.79 7.81 -2.05
C ASN A 85 -12.72 7.16 -2.94
N PRO A 86 -12.97 6.00 -3.57
CA PRO A 86 -12.05 5.46 -4.58
C PRO A 86 -11.75 6.47 -5.71
N ALA A 87 -12.62 7.48 -5.90
CA ALA A 87 -12.42 8.63 -6.77
C ALA A 87 -11.18 9.49 -6.41
N ASP A 88 -10.76 9.56 -5.14
CA ASP A 88 -9.56 10.31 -4.74
C ASP A 88 -8.27 9.62 -5.19
N ASP A 89 -8.27 8.29 -5.25
CA ASP A 89 -7.18 7.55 -5.88
C ASP A 89 -7.21 7.76 -7.41
N ASP A 90 -8.38 7.81 -8.05
CA ASP A 90 -8.51 8.18 -9.47
C ASP A 90 -8.00 9.60 -9.76
N ALA A 91 -8.30 10.57 -8.91
CA ALA A 91 -7.81 11.94 -9.04
C ALA A 91 -6.28 12.02 -8.91
N LEU A 92 -5.69 11.25 -7.98
CA LEU A 92 -4.24 11.13 -7.85
C LEU A 92 -3.62 10.44 -9.08
N ILE A 93 -4.26 9.38 -9.60
CA ILE A 93 -3.85 8.69 -10.82
C ILE A 93 -3.86 9.67 -12.00
N HIS A 94 -4.89 10.51 -12.10
CA HIS A 94 -5.00 11.53 -13.14
C HIS A 94 -3.89 12.58 -12.99
N LYS A 95 -3.60 13.05 -11.77
CA LYS A 95 -2.55 14.03 -11.50
C LYS A 95 -1.15 13.48 -11.85
N LEU A 96 -0.90 12.20 -11.59
CA LEU A 96 0.36 11.54 -11.92
C LEU A 96 0.50 11.30 -13.43
N LYS A 97 -0.57 10.88 -14.13
CA LYS A 97 -0.58 10.80 -15.59
C LYS A 97 -0.25 12.15 -16.24
N ASN A 98 -0.83 13.23 -15.73
CA ASN A 98 -0.60 14.57 -16.25
C ASN A 98 0.85 15.06 -15.96
N ALA A 99 1.43 14.67 -14.83
CA ALA A 99 2.82 15.00 -14.49
C ALA A 99 3.85 14.24 -15.36
N GLU A 100 3.56 13.00 -15.77
CA GLU A 100 4.39 12.26 -16.72
C GLU A 100 4.25 12.84 -18.14
N GLY A 101 3.07 13.33 -18.52
CA GLY A 101 2.86 14.08 -19.78
C GLY A 101 3.68 15.37 -19.87
N CYS A 102 3.83 16.12 -18.78
CA CYS A 102 4.70 17.31 -18.73
C CYS A 102 6.20 17.01 -18.80
N ARG A 103 6.62 15.75 -18.62
CA ARG A 103 8.04 15.36 -18.65
C ARG A 103 8.55 15.07 -20.06
N LEU A 104 7.65 14.84 -21.03
CA LEU A 104 7.97 14.64 -22.45
C LEU A 104 8.13 15.95 -23.25
N LEU A 105 8.00 17.12 -22.60
CA LEU A 105 8.18 18.44 -23.21
C LEU A 105 9.46 19.17 -22.76
N ARG A 106 10.41 18.48 -22.12
CA ARG A 106 11.76 19.01 -21.89
C ARG A 106 12.76 18.26 -22.76
N ASN A 107 13.01 18.86 -23.93
CA ASN A 107 14.13 18.73 -24.87
C ASN A 107 14.83 17.37 -24.96
#